data_AF-A0A5D2W2C5-F1
#
_entry.id   AF-A0A5D2W2C5-F1
#
_cell.length_a   1.000
_cell.length_b   1.000
_cell.length_c   1.000
_cell.angle_alpha   90.00
_cell.angle_beta   90.00
_cell.angle_gamma   90.00
#
_symmetry.space_group_name_H-M   'P 1'
#
loop_
_entity.id
_entity.type
_entity.pdbx_description
1 polymer ?
#
loop_
_entity_poly.entity_id
_entity_poly.type
_entity_poly.pdbx_seq_one_letter_code
_entity_poly.pdbx_strand_id
1 'polypeptide(L)'
;MIVAQMALCSYPYLRLHTTTSPFEPSNGHHIHHHPLFSKPKRLETRNSNSNSNPLNIKCFASTSQSKSQSQSPPPLPPFKDEGEERKFSDLNMLFRRFWKVAAPYWFSDDKVQARLQLAGVFALTLATTGISVGFNFLGRDFFNALANKDEEQFSKQLLYYLCGFAGGIPFFVLRDYARETLSLRWRCWMTSYFMQRYLTDRTFYKIQSQSIIDNPDQRIVDDLSSFTSTALSFSLTLFNAAVDLISFSNILYTIYPPLFVVLLLYSIGGTVISIFLGKGLVTLNFLQEKKEADFRYGLVRVRENAESIAFYGGEDNELQLLLQRFTSAFENLTQLLISSRNLEFFTNGYRYLIQIVPAAVVAPMYFSGKIEFGVINQSVSAFSHILGDVSLVVYQFQAISAFSAVIDRLGEFDDILDSSRSKSLSDPMEYINLTYSHVKGSQVLDSNGSTPPTTSPRLLDVESLTLKTPKSNSTLVRDLSFAIDEKDNLLVVGPSGSGKTSLLRALAGLWNTGKGKITFYVEKAGDAQSPTSSEMAPVEENSANVNEEFGRPINSNSKSVFFLPQRPYMVLGSLRQQLLYPTWTEEVVVSDTTKPGGIF
;
A
#
# COMPACT_ATOMS: atom_id res chain seq x y z
N MET A 1 21.89 2.71 11.38
CA MET A 1 20.63 2.53 12.14
C MET A 1 19.38 2.34 11.25
N ILE A 2 19.51 2.38 9.91
CA ILE A 2 18.38 2.22 8.95
C ILE A 2 18.26 0.78 8.42
N VAL A 3 19.28 -0.08 8.60
CA VAL A 3 19.24 -1.48 8.14
C VAL A 3 18.57 -2.44 9.15
N ALA A 4 18.41 -2.03 10.42
CA ALA A 4 17.79 -2.87 11.45
C ALA A 4 16.26 -2.83 11.47
N GLN A 5 15.63 -1.88 10.75
CA GLN A 5 14.19 -1.63 10.83
C GLN A 5 13.39 -2.37 9.75
N MET A 6 14.06 -2.86 8.69
CA MET A 6 13.42 -3.66 7.63
C MET A 6 13.19 -5.14 8.01
N ALA A 7 13.75 -5.63 9.12
CA ALA A 7 13.60 -7.03 9.54
C ALA A 7 12.44 -7.30 10.51
N LEU A 8 11.69 -6.27 10.96
CA LEU A 8 10.67 -6.43 12.02
C LEU A 8 9.24 -5.99 11.63
N CYS A 9 9.00 -5.50 10.41
CA CYS A 9 7.67 -5.04 9.98
C CYS A 9 6.84 -6.05 9.19
N SER A 10 7.07 -7.36 9.36
CA SER A 10 6.27 -8.40 8.68
C SER A 10 5.81 -9.51 9.61
N TYR A 11 5.23 -9.19 10.77
CA TYR A 11 4.46 -10.14 11.58
C TYR A 11 3.43 -9.43 12.49
N PRO A 12 2.14 -9.38 12.11
CA PRO A 12 1.06 -9.49 13.10
C PRO A 12 0.66 -10.98 13.19
N TYR A 13 0.30 -11.46 14.38
CA TYR A 13 -0.05 -12.85 14.73
C TYR A 13 1.08 -13.76 15.22
N LEU A 14 1.54 -13.49 16.44
CA LEU A 14 1.80 -14.54 17.43
C LEU A 14 1.69 -13.94 18.83
N ARG A 15 0.45 -13.85 19.32
CA ARG A 15 0.15 -13.52 20.72
C ARG A 15 -0.04 -14.84 21.47
N LEU A 16 1.05 -15.38 22.01
CA LEU A 16 0.96 -16.46 23.00
C LEU A 16 0.39 -15.86 24.28
N HIS A 17 -0.83 -16.28 24.64
CA HIS A 17 -1.43 -16.01 25.94
C HIS A 17 -0.62 -16.74 27.02
N THR A 18 0.20 -16.02 27.78
CA THR A 18 0.64 -16.47 29.10
C THR A 18 -0.35 -15.92 30.13
N THR A 19 -1.30 -16.74 30.54
CA THR A 19 -2.14 -16.49 31.71
C THR A 19 -1.34 -16.75 32.98
N THR A 20 -0.93 -15.69 33.66
CA THR A 20 -0.47 -15.75 35.06
C THR A 20 -1.65 -15.39 35.96
N SER A 21 -2.18 -16.36 36.72
CA SER A 21 -3.02 -16.09 37.90
C SER A 21 -2.19 -16.31 39.18
N PRO A 22 -2.34 -15.47 40.21
CA PRO A 22 -1.63 -15.63 41.48
C PRO A 22 -2.43 -16.52 42.43
N PHE A 23 -1.78 -17.47 43.10
CA PHE A 23 -2.32 -18.08 44.32
C PHE A 23 -1.18 -18.30 45.32
N GLU A 24 -1.25 -17.56 46.42
CA GLU A 24 -0.47 -17.79 47.65
C GLU A 24 -1.11 -18.90 48.51
N PRO A 25 -0.33 -19.57 49.39
CA PRO A 25 -0.75 -20.75 50.12
C PRO A 25 -1.18 -20.46 51.57
N SER A 26 -2.03 -21.31 52.15
CA SER A 26 -2.05 -21.52 53.60
C SER A 26 -2.47 -22.94 54.02
N ASN A 27 -1.55 -23.57 54.76
CA ASN A 27 -1.64 -24.49 55.89
C ASN A 27 -2.61 -25.70 55.92
N GLY A 28 -2.02 -26.87 56.23
CA GLY A 28 -2.69 -27.99 56.89
C GLY A 28 -1.83 -29.27 56.97
N HIS A 29 -1.37 -29.62 58.16
CA HIS A 29 -0.55 -30.78 58.54
C HIS A 29 -1.11 -32.17 58.20
N HIS A 30 -0.22 -33.15 57.95
CA HIS A 30 0.01 -34.37 58.77
C HIS A 30 1.02 -35.31 58.05
N ILE A 31 2.27 -35.46 58.52
CA ILE A 31 2.78 -36.53 59.42
C ILE A 31 2.95 -37.92 58.73
N HIS A 32 4.19 -38.35 58.40
CA HIS A 32 5.03 -39.34 59.13
C HIS A 32 6.06 -40.11 58.23
N HIS A 33 7.29 -40.20 58.77
CA HIS A 33 8.32 -41.26 58.67
C HIS A 33 9.25 -41.41 57.43
N HIS A 34 10.45 -40.78 57.52
CA HIS A 34 11.81 -41.36 57.67
C HIS A 34 12.20 -42.69 56.91
N PRO A 35 13.52 -42.98 56.67
CA PRO A 35 14.57 -42.20 56.01
C PRO A 35 15.65 -43.06 55.26
N LEU A 36 16.74 -42.41 54.84
CA LEU A 36 18.17 -42.81 55.01
C LEU A 36 19.03 -43.32 53.81
N PHE A 37 20.26 -42.74 53.81
CA PHE A 37 21.54 -43.05 53.14
C PHE A 37 21.69 -42.75 51.63
N SER A 38 22.77 -42.15 51.10
CA SER A 38 23.95 -41.46 51.66
C SER A 38 24.83 -40.91 50.53
N LYS A 39 25.18 -39.62 50.62
CA LYS A 39 26.50 -38.94 50.47
C LYS A 39 27.49 -39.26 49.30
N PRO A 40 28.43 -38.32 49.01
CA PRO A 40 28.79 -37.89 47.65
C PRO A 40 30.28 -38.08 47.31
N LYS A 41 30.72 -37.61 46.13
CA LYS A 41 32.12 -37.23 45.88
C LYS A 41 32.22 -35.88 45.16
N ARG A 42 33.17 -35.08 45.62
CA ARG A 42 33.41 -33.66 45.36
C ARG A 42 34.87 -33.48 44.93
N LEU A 43 35.12 -32.35 44.25
CA LEU A 43 36.40 -31.64 44.04
C LEU A 43 37.23 -32.14 42.83
N GLU A 44 37.84 -31.30 42.01
CA GLU A 44 38.49 -30.02 42.35
C GLU A 44 38.75 -29.09 41.13
N THR A 45 39.14 -27.86 41.47
CA THR A 45 39.24 -26.57 40.77
C THR A 45 40.48 -26.34 39.87
N ARG A 46 40.41 -25.42 38.87
CA ARG A 46 41.24 -24.16 38.81
C ARG A 46 41.07 -23.28 37.53
N ASN A 47 40.84 -21.98 37.79
CA ASN A 47 41.32 -20.71 37.18
C ASN A 47 41.68 -20.49 35.67
N SER A 48 41.01 -19.45 35.14
CA SER A 48 41.47 -18.28 34.35
C SER A 48 42.39 -18.42 33.12
N ASN A 49 41.91 -17.98 31.94
CA ASN A 49 42.53 -16.89 31.17
C ASN A 49 41.66 -16.41 29.98
N SER A 50 41.73 -15.10 29.74
CA SER A 50 41.15 -14.35 28.63
C SER A 50 41.81 -14.67 27.28
N ASN A 51 41.03 -14.79 26.22
CA ASN A 51 41.35 -14.20 24.91
C ASN A 51 40.13 -14.17 24.00
N SER A 52 39.89 -13.00 23.44
CA SER A 52 38.92 -12.66 22.41
C SER A 52 39.29 -13.32 21.07
N ASN A 53 38.32 -13.94 20.40
CA ASN A 53 38.38 -14.22 18.96
C ASN A 53 36.96 -14.13 18.36
N PRO A 54 36.83 -13.63 17.12
CA PRO A 54 35.56 -13.30 16.51
C PRO A 54 34.77 -14.55 16.09
N LEU A 55 33.43 -14.41 16.04
CA LEU A 55 32.49 -15.42 15.57
C LEU A 55 32.92 -16.02 14.23
N ASN A 56 33.42 -17.25 14.29
CA ASN A 56 33.76 -18.06 13.13
C ASN A 56 32.63 -19.08 12.95
N ILE A 57 31.56 -18.68 12.25
CA ILE A 57 30.49 -19.61 11.85
C ILE A 57 31.03 -20.39 10.65
N LYS A 58 31.67 -21.52 10.92
CA LYS A 58 31.98 -22.53 9.90
C LYS A 58 30.68 -23.26 9.54
N CYS A 59 30.04 -22.85 8.46
CA CYS A 59 29.12 -23.74 7.74
C CYS A 59 29.94 -24.89 7.15
N PHE A 60 29.60 -26.12 7.51
CA PHE A 60 30.18 -27.33 6.93
C PHE A 60 29.85 -27.37 5.43
N ALA A 61 30.88 -27.18 4.60
CA ALA A 61 30.85 -27.61 3.21
C ALA A 61 31.57 -28.97 3.13
N SER A 62 30.82 -30.07 3.18
CA SER A 62 31.31 -31.36 2.70
C SER A 62 31.10 -31.41 1.20
N THR A 63 32.19 -31.27 0.45
CA THR A 63 32.22 -31.46 -0.99
C THR A 63 32.17 -32.96 -1.30
N SER A 64 31.02 -33.46 -1.73
CA SER A 64 30.93 -34.67 -2.53
C SER A 64 30.51 -34.28 -3.94
N GLN A 65 31.50 -34.21 -4.84
CA GLN A 65 31.25 -34.09 -6.27
C GLN A 65 30.56 -35.38 -6.76
N SER A 66 29.28 -35.29 -7.06
CA SER A 66 28.64 -36.19 -8.02
C SER A 66 28.22 -35.36 -9.23
N LYS A 67 28.81 -35.65 -10.39
CA LYS A 67 28.39 -35.09 -11.68
C LYS A 67 27.07 -35.76 -12.06
N SER A 68 25.96 -35.10 -11.80
CA SER A 68 24.69 -35.37 -12.48
C SER A 68 24.35 -34.17 -13.35
N GLN A 69 24.42 -34.37 -14.67
CA GLN A 69 23.95 -33.39 -15.65
C GLN A 69 22.42 -33.33 -15.57
N SER A 70 21.87 -32.38 -14.83
CA SER A 70 20.49 -31.94 -15.01
C SER A 70 20.51 -30.64 -15.82
N GLN A 71 19.84 -30.65 -16.98
CA GLN A 71 19.69 -29.48 -17.83
C GLN A 71 18.89 -28.42 -17.06
N SER A 72 19.51 -27.26 -16.82
CA SER A 72 18.79 -26.06 -16.37
C SER A 72 17.80 -25.62 -17.46
N PRO A 73 16.60 -25.11 -17.09
CA PRO A 73 15.72 -24.48 -18.07
C PRO A 73 16.46 -23.31 -18.74
N PRO A 74 16.16 -23.01 -20.03
CA PRO A 74 16.88 -21.98 -20.75
C PRO A 74 16.76 -20.63 -20.03
N PRO A 75 17.83 -19.82 -19.99
CA PRO A 75 17.74 -18.48 -19.45
C PRO A 75 16.73 -17.68 -20.27
N LEU A 76 15.85 -16.93 -19.59
CA LEU A 76 15.05 -15.89 -20.25
C LEU A 76 16.00 -14.96 -21.02
N PRO A 77 15.63 -14.52 -22.24
CA PRO A 77 16.48 -13.64 -23.02
C PRO A 77 16.81 -12.37 -22.21
N PRO A 78 18.04 -11.84 -22.34
CA PRO A 78 18.42 -10.61 -21.68
C PRO A 78 17.46 -9.50 -22.13
N PHE A 79 16.87 -8.81 -21.15
CA PHE A 79 16.17 -7.55 -21.41
C PHE A 79 17.17 -6.63 -22.10
N LYS A 80 16.84 -6.20 -23.33
CA LYS A 80 17.59 -5.15 -24.01
C LYS A 80 17.40 -3.86 -23.20
N ASP A 81 18.51 -3.27 -22.75
CA ASP A 81 18.55 -1.90 -22.25
C ASP A 81 18.20 -0.94 -23.40
N GLU A 82 16.91 -0.63 -23.57
CA GLU A 82 16.45 0.55 -24.30
C GLU A 82 16.52 1.76 -23.35
N GLY A 83 17.74 2.16 -23.03
CA GLY A 83 18.05 3.00 -21.85
C GLY A 83 18.16 4.51 -22.06
N GLU A 84 18.13 5.06 -23.28
CA GLU A 84 18.58 6.46 -23.47
C GLU A 84 17.57 7.47 -24.07
N GLU A 85 16.39 7.07 -24.57
CA GLU A 85 15.38 8.04 -25.06
C GLU A 85 14.11 8.19 -24.19
N ARG A 86 13.87 7.34 -23.18
CA ARG A 86 12.59 7.30 -22.43
C ARG A 86 12.44 8.29 -21.25
N LYS A 87 13.53 8.84 -20.69
CA LYS A 87 13.48 9.52 -19.39
C LYS A 87 12.66 10.82 -19.33
N PHE A 88 12.54 11.57 -20.43
CA PHE A 88 11.81 12.85 -20.44
C PHE A 88 10.31 12.71 -20.79
N SER A 89 9.93 11.69 -21.58
CA SER A 89 8.52 11.36 -21.83
C SER A 89 7.82 10.78 -20.59
N ASP A 90 8.56 10.08 -19.72
CA ASP A 90 8.02 9.46 -18.50
C ASP A 90 7.56 10.50 -17.47
N LEU A 91 8.26 11.63 -17.29
CA LEU A 91 7.92 12.62 -16.26
C LEU A 91 6.57 13.31 -16.48
N ASN A 92 6.26 13.69 -17.72
CA ASN A 92 4.95 14.30 -18.05
C ASN A 92 3.81 13.29 -17.89
N MET A 93 4.05 12.03 -18.26
CA MET A 93 3.09 10.95 -18.07
C MET A 93 2.86 10.66 -16.58
N LEU A 94 3.92 10.62 -15.78
CA LEU A 94 3.87 10.47 -14.32
C LEU A 94 3.11 11.62 -13.67
N PHE A 95 3.38 12.87 -14.05
CA PHE A 95 2.66 14.02 -13.51
C PHE A 95 1.17 13.96 -13.85
N ARG A 96 0.82 13.58 -15.08
CA ARG A 96 -0.57 13.40 -15.49
C ARG A 96 -1.26 12.28 -14.69
N ARG A 97 -0.60 11.13 -14.49
CA ARG A 97 -1.12 10.01 -13.69
C ARG A 97 -1.26 10.40 -12.22
N PHE A 98 -0.27 11.07 -11.65
CA PHE A 98 -0.32 11.61 -10.30
C PHE A 98 -1.53 12.54 -10.12
N TRP A 99 -1.73 13.49 -11.04
CA TRP A 99 -2.86 14.42 -10.97
C TRP A 99 -4.19 13.69 -11.12
N LYS A 100 -4.29 12.72 -12.04
CA LYS A 100 -5.50 11.91 -12.25
C LYS A 100 -5.92 11.16 -10.97
N VAL A 101 -4.95 10.56 -10.28
CA VAL A 101 -5.18 9.80 -9.04
C VAL A 101 -5.43 10.74 -7.85
N ALA A 102 -4.71 11.87 -7.76
CA ALA A 102 -4.81 12.77 -6.61
C ALA A 102 -6.03 13.71 -6.65
N ALA A 103 -6.39 14.23 -7.83
CA ALA A 103 -7.41 15.27 -7.98
C ALA A 103 -8.77 14.93 -7.34
N PRO A 104 -9.33 13.71 -7.49
CA PRO A 104 -10.68 13.41 -7.01
C PRO A 104 -10.93 13.76 -5.53
N TYR A 105 -9.94 13.56 -4.65
CA TYR A 105 -10.05 13.89 -3.24
C TYR A 105 -10.21 15.41 -3.01
N TRP A 106 -9.40 16.22 -3.70
CA TRP A 106 -9.36 17.68 -3.52
C TRP A 106 -10.56 18.41 -4.11
N PHE A 107 -11.41 17.72 -4.88
CA PHE A 107 -12.66 18.23 -5.45
C PHE A 107 -13.91 17.53 -4.92
N SER A 108 -13.76 16.57 -4.00
CA SER A 108 -14.85 15.84 -3.37
C SER A 108 -15.69 16.71 -2.41
N ASP A 109 -16.73 16.15 -1.81
CA ASP A 109 -17.55 16.83 -0.78
C ASP A 109 -16.70 17.29 0.42
N ASP A 110 -15.57 16.63 0.67
CA ASP A 110 -14.62 16.95 1.74
C ASP A 110 -13.59 18.04 1.36
N LYS A 111 -13.73 18.65 0.18
CA LYS A 111 -12.73 19.61 -0.38
C LYS A 111 -12.40 20.78 0.53
N VAL A 112 -13.37 21.30 1.27
CA VAL A 112 -13.15 22.50 2.10
C VAL A 112 -12.24 22.15 3.27
N GLN A 113 -12.55 21.06 3.98
CA GLN A 113 -11.76 20.63 5.13
C GLN A 113 -10.39 20.12 4.70
N ALA A 114 -10.30 19.38 3.60
CA ALA A 114 -9.02 18.93 3.02
C ALA A 114 -8.09 20.11 2.68
N ARG A 115 -8.60 21.14 2.00
CA ARG A 115 -7.80 22.33 1.63
C ARG A 115 -7.42 23.18 2.84
N LEU A 116 -8.32 23.32 3.81
CA LEU A 116 -8.03 24.05 5.05
C LEU A 116 -6.93 23.34 5.86
N GLN A 117 -7.02 22.01 6.01
CA GLN A 117 -5.97 21.23 6.67
C GLN A 117 -4.65 21.31 5.91
N LEU A 118 -4.67 21.21 4.58
CA LEU A 118 -3.47 21.38 3.76
C LEU A 118 -2.82 22.76 3.98
N ALA A 119 -3.60 23.85 3.92
CA ALA A 119 -3.13 25.19 4.19
C ALA A 119 -2.57 25.32 5.61
N GLY A 120 -3.22 24.72 6.60
CA GLY A 120 -2.74 24.66 7.99
C GLY A 120 -1.38 23.95 8.10
N VAL A 121 -1.17 22.84 7.40
CA VAL A 121 0.11 22.12 7.39
C VAL A 121 1.22 22.96 6.75
N PHE A 122 0.95 23.64 5.63
CA PHE A 122 1.92 24.57 5.02
C PHE A 122 2.24 25.75 5.93
N ALA A 123 1.25 26.34 6.59
CA ALA A 123 1.44 27.43 7.55
C ALA A 123 2.29 26.99 8.76
N LEU A 124 2.01 25.81 9.32
CA LEU A 124 2.82 25.22 10.38
C LEU A 124 4.24 24.92 9.92
N THR A 125 4.43 24.47 8.67
CA THR A 125 5.75 24.24 8.09
C THR A 125 6.55 25.54 8.03
N LEU A 126 5.96 26.62 7.49
CA LEU A 126 6.56 27.97 7.50
C LEU A 126 6.89 28.45 8.93
N ALA A 127 5.99 28.21 9.89
CA ALA A 127 6.25 28.54 11.29
C ALA A 127 7.46 27.77 11.83
N THR A 128 7.59 26.47 11.55
CA THR A 128 8.75 25.67 11.98
C THR A 128 10.06 26.13 11.36
N THR A 129 10.05 26.57 10.09
CA THR A 129 11.21 27.19 9.44
C THR A 129 11.57 28.52 10.12
N GLY A 130 10.58 29.38 10.36
CA GLY A 130 10.79 30.66 11.06
C GLY A 130 11.34 30.48 12.47
N ILE A 131 10.85 29.48 13.20
CA ILE A 131 11.39 29.09 14.51
C ILE A 131 12.85 28.64 14.39
N SER A 132 13.19 27.83 13.38
CA SER A 132 14.55 27.36 13.14
C SER A 132 15.51 28.52 12.83
N VAL A 133 15.08 29.50 12.04
CA VAL A 133 15.81 30.75 11.81
C VAL A 133 15.98 31.54 13.11
N GLY A 134 14.92 31.66 13.92
CA GLY A 134 14.98 32.31 15.23
C GLY A 134 16.01 31.66 16.16
N PHE A 135 16.04 30.33 16.23
CA PHE A 135 17.04 29.58 17.00
C PHE A 135 18.46 29.77 16.49
N ASN A 136 18.66 29.98 15.19
CA ASN A 136 19.96 30.27 14.62
C ASN A 136 20.52 31.62 15.12
N PHE A 137 19.70 32.67 15.15
CA PHE A 137 20.09 33.96 15.74
C PHE A 137 20.27 33.89 17.25
N LEU A 138 19.38 33.18 17.94
CA LEU A 138 19.47 33.00 19.39
C LEU A 138 20.76 32.28 19.79
N GLY A 139 21.20 31.31 18.99
CA GLY A 139 22.48 30.62 19.19
C GLY A 139 23.68 31.53 19.04
N ARG A 140 23.67 32.41 18.03
CA ARG A 140 24.72 33.43 17.88
C ARG A 140 24.86 34.26 19.16
N ASP A 141 23.75 34.82 19.64
CA ASP A 141 23.77 35.75 20.78
C ASP A 141 24.13 35.03 22.10
N PHE A 142 23.70 33.78 22.27
CA PHE A 142 24.09 32.95 23.41
C PHE A 142 25.60 32.69 23.46
N PHE A 143 26.21 32.30 22.33
CA PHE A 143 27.65 32.06 22.27
C PHE A 143 28.47 33.35 22.37
N ASN A 144 27.94 34.49 21.92
CA ASN A 144 28.55 35.80 22.13
C ASN A 144 28.63 36.16 23.62
N ALA A 145 27.52 36.01 24.36
CA ALA A 145 27.50 36.28 25.80
C ALA A 145 28.50 35.38 26.56
N LEU A 146 28.57 34.11 26.18
CA LEU A 146 29.52 33.15 26.77
C LEU A 146 30.99 33.54 26.47
N ALA A 147 31.30 33.92 25.24
CA ALA A 147 32.65 34.34 24.85
C ALA A 147 33.09 35.63 25.56
N ASN A 148 32.16 36.57 25.75
CA ASN A 148 32.40 37.84 26.44
C ASN A 148 32.38 37.72 27.97
N LYS A 149 32.06 36.53 28.52
CA LYS A 149 31.88 36.30 29.97
C LYS A 149 30.82 37.22 30.60
N ASP A 150 29.80 37.56 29.82
CA ASP A 150 28.69 38.41 30.26
C ASP A 150 27.61 37.52 30.91
N GLU A 151 27.65 37.41 32.24
CA GLU A 151 26.75 36.55 33.03
C GLU A 151 25.28 36.99 32.93
N GLU A 152 25.04 38.30 32.86
CA GLU A 152 23.70 38.87 32.76
C GLU A 152 23.08 38.55 31.41
N GLN A 153 23.80 38.83 30.31
CA GLN A 153 23.33 38.46 28.98
C GLN A 153 23.22 36.96 28.80
N PHE A 154 24.16 36.17 29.33
CA PHE A 154 24.09 34.72 29.25
C PHE A 154 22.80 34.18 29.88
N SER A 155 22.47 34.63 31.09
CA SER A 155 21.26 34.21 31.80
C SER A 155 20.00 34.60 31.04
N LYS A 156 19.99 35.80 30.44
CA LYS A 156 18.88 36.29 29.61
C LYS A 156 18.71 35.45 28.33
N GLN A 157 19.80 35.16 27.61
CA GLN A 157 19.77 34.35 26.39
C GLN A 157 19.40 32.89 26.68
N LEU A 158 19.85 32.34 27.81
CA LEU A 158 19.45 31.01 28.28
C LEU A 158 17.94 30.93 28.52
N LEU A 159 17.36 31.95 29.18
CA LEU A 159 15.91 32.02 29.39
C LEU A 159 15.16 32.10 28.06
N TYR A 160 15.63 32.92 27.11
CA TYR A 160 15.06 32.98 25.76
C TYR A 160 15.14 31.63 25.03
N TYR A 161 16.22 30.86 25.22
CA TYR A 161 16.34 29.50 24.69
C TYR A 161 15.29 28.56 25.26
N LEU A 162 15.12 28.56 26.58
CA LEU A 162 14.12 27.72 27.25
C LEU A 162 12.69 28.10 26.84
N CYS A 163 12.38 29.41 26.78
CA CYS A 163 11.10 29.90 26.28
C CYS A 163 10.89 29.56 24.80
N GLY A 164 11.94 29.67 23.99
CA GLY A 164 11.93 29.26 22.58
C GLY A 164 11.62 27.79 22.41
N PHE A 165 12.18 26.90 23.25
CA PHE A 165 11.83 25.48 23.23
C PHE A 165 10.38 25.24 23.64
N ALA A 166 9.94 25.84 24.75
CA ALA A 166 8.57 25.71 25.23
C ALA A 166 7.54 26.20 24.20
N GLY A 167 7.83 27.29 23.48
CA GLY A 167 6.98 27.82 22.43
C GLY A 167 7.10 27.11 21.09
N GLY A 168 8.31 26.67 20.71
CA GLY A 168 8.61 26.11 19.40
C GLY A 168 8.24 24.63 19.25
N ILE A 169 8.51 23.79 20.25
CA ILE A 169 8.24 22.34 20.21
C ILE A 169 6.78 22.03 19.82
N PRO A 170 5.75 22.70 20.37
CA PRO A 170 4.37 22.49 19.96
C PRO A 170 4.14 22.64 18.45
N PHE A 171 4.79 23.59 17.77
CA PHE A 171 4.63 23.76 16.32
C PHE A 171 5.20 22.59 15.53
N PHE A 172 6.37 22.06 15.92
CA PHE A 172 6.96 20.88 15.29
C PHE A 172 6.04 19.66 15.44
N VAL A 173 5.53 19.42 16.65
CA VAL A 173 4.65 18.28 16.94
C VAL A 173 3.30 18.42 16.23
N LEU A 174 2.68 19.61 16.29
CA LEU A 174 1.39 19.87 15.65
C LEU A 174 1.49 19.82 14.12
N ARG A 175 2.61 20.27 13.53
CA ARG A 175 2.85 20.14 12.08
C ARG A 175 2.84 18.67 11.66
N ASP A 176 3.61 17.84 12.36
CA ASP A 176 3.72 16.41 12.01
C ASP A 176 2.41 15.67 12.25
N TYR A 177 1.73 15.96 13.37
CA TYR A 177 0.39 15.45 13.64
C TYR A 177 -0.61 15.84 12.55
N ALA A 178 -0.68 17.12 12.19
CA ALA A 178 -1.60 17.62 11.15
C ALA A 178 -1.32 17.00 9.78
N ARG A 179 -0.03 16.79 9.43
CA ARG A 179 0.37 16.09 8.20
C ARG A 179 -0.14 14.65 8.17
N GLU A 180 0.09 13.88 9.25
CA GLU A 180 -0.35 12.48 9.31
C GLU A 180 -1.87 12.34 9.32
N THR A 181 -2.58 13.22 10.03
CA THR A 181 -4.05 13.25 10.02
C THR A 181 -4.60 13.51 8.62
N LEU A 182 -4.03 14.46 7.88
CA LEU A 182 -4.40 14.73 6.49
C LEU A 182 -4.12 13.52 5.58
N SER A 183 -2.97 12.87 5.75
CA SER A 183 -2.59 11.65 5.01
C SER A 183 -3.58 10.51 5.25
N LEU A 184 -3.98 10.28 6.50
CA LEU A 184 -4.92 9.23 6.88
C LEU A 184 -6.32 9.51 6.32
N ARG A 185 -6.78 10.75 6.41
CA ARG A 185 -8.09 11.16 5.87
C ARG A 185 -8.15 11.00 4.36
N TRP A 186 -7.09 11.43 3.67
CA TRP A 186 -6.95 11.24 2.24
C TRP A 186 -6.96 9.75 1.87
N ARG A 187 -6.21 8.91 2.61
CA ARG A 187 -6.19 7.46 2.41
C ARG A 187 -7.57 6.82 2.59
N CYS A 188 -8.30 7.19 3.64
CA CYS A 188 -9.63 6.65 3.93
C CYS A 188 -10.60 6.92 2.77
N TRP A 189 -10.61 8.16 2.28
CA TRP A 189 -11.43 8.55 1.14
C TRP A 189 -11.02 7.81 -0.14
N MET A 190 -9.72 7.77 -0.45
CA MET A 190 -9.19 7.09 -1.65
C MET A 190 -9.50 5.60 -1.65
N THR A 191 -9.33 4.93 -0.51
CA THR A 191 -9.59 3.49 -0.37
C THR A 191 -11.06 3.20 -0.64
N SER A 192 -11.97 3.99 -0.06
CA SER A 192 -13.41 3.85 -0.28
C SER A 192 -13.77 4.11 -1.75
N TYR A 193 -13.21 5.15 -2.35
CA TYR A 193 -13.43 5.53 -3.75
C TYR A 193 -12.99 4.43 -4.74
N PHE A 194 -11.77 3.90 -4.59
CA PHE A 194 -11.25 2.83 -5.46
C PHE A 194 -11.95 1.50 -5.21
N MET A 195 -12.24 1.15 -3.95
CA MET A 195 -12.94 -0.09 -3.61
C MET A 195 -14.37 -0.12 -4.17
N GLN A 196 -15.09 1.00 -4.10
CA GLN A 196 -16.43 1.11 -4.70
C GLN A 196 -16.37 0.89 -6.21
N ARG A 197 -15.43 1.53 -6.92
CA ARG A 197 -15.24 1.35 -8.38
C ARG A 197 -14.84 -0.08 -8.73
N TYR A 198 -14.00 -0.71 -7.93
CA TYR A 198 -13.57 -2.09 -8.12
C TYR A 198 -14.72 -3.10 -7.99
N LEU A 199 -15.64 -2.90 -7.04
CA LEU A 199 -16.78 -3.79 -6.80
C LEU A 199 -18.00 -3.48 -7.69
N THR A 200 -18.07 -2.29 -8.27
CA THR A 200 -19.15 -1.88 -9.17
C THR A 200 -19.05 -2.59 -10.53
N ASP A 201 -20.19 -2.91 -11.15
CA ASP A 201 -20.31 -3.51 -12.49
C ASP A 201 -19.47 -4.77 -12.72
N ARG A 202 -19.24 -5.53 -11.63
CA ARG A 202 -18.43 -6.77 -11.60
C ARG A 202 -17.01 -6.53 -12.13
N THR A 203 -16.47 -5.32 -11.96
CA THR A 203 -15.16 -4.93 -12.48
C THR A 203 -14.04 -5.82 -11.95
N PHE A 204 -14.09 -6.20 -10.66
CA PHE A 204 -13.18 -7.19 -10.07
C PHE A 204 -13.09 -8.51 -10.87
N TYR A 205 -14.22 -9.01 -11.37
CA TYR A 205 -14.27 -10.25 -12.15
C TYR A 205 -13.71 -10.05 -13.56
N LYS A 206 -14.01 -8.91 -14.19
CA LYS A 206 -13.49 -8.56 -15.53
C LYS A 206 -11.96 -8.45 -15.51
N ILE A 207 -11.41 -7.77 -14.52
CA ILE A 207 -9.95 -7.61 -14.33
C ILE A 207 -9.29 -8.98 -14.16
N GLN A 208 -9.81 -9.83 -13.27
CA GLN A 208 -9.23 -11.15 -12.99
C GLN A 208 -9.33 -12.10 -14.19
N SER A 209 -10.49 -12.15 -14.86
CA SER A 209 -10.73 -13.07 -15.99
C SER A 209 -9.91 -12.72 -17.23
N GLN A 210 -9.63 -11.43 -17.45
CA GLN A 210 -8.82 -10.96 -18.56
C GLN A 210 -7.31 -10.92 -18.22
N SER A 211 -6.95 -11.08 -16.94
CA SER A 211 -5.57 -10.95 -16.43
C SER A 211 -4.97 -9.59 -16.79
N ILE A 212 -5.75 -8.52 -16.60
CA ILE A 212 -5.36 -7.17 -17.04
C ILE A 212 -4.28 -6.59 -16.10
N ILE A 213 -4.43 -6.82 -14.79
CA ILE A 213 -3.50 -6.38 -13.75
C ILE A 213 -3.24 -7.53 -12.77
N ASP A 214 -1.99 -7.59 -12.31
CA ASP A 214 -1.58 -8.43 -11.18
C ASP A 214 -1.83 -7.72 -9.84
N ASN A 215 -2.40 -8.46 -8.88
CA ASN A 215 -2.60 -8.08 -7.47
C ASN A 215 -3.35 -6.74 -7.22
N PRO A 216 -4.62 -6.61 -7.63
CA PRO A 216 -5.43 -5.40 -7.36
C PRO A 216 -5.63 -5.11 -5.86
N ASP A 217 -5.53 -6.14 -5.01
CA ASP A 217 -5.53 -6.05 -3.56
C ASP A 217 -4.34 -5.24 -3.04
N GLN A 218 -3.13 -5.51 -3.54
CA GLN A 218 -1.94 -4.73 -3.20
C GLN A 218 -2.06 -3.27 -3.67
N ARG A 219 -2.72 -3.03 -4.81
CA ARG A 219 -2.99 -1.66 -5.31
C ARG A 219 -3.84 -0.86 -4.32
N ILE A 220 -4.92 -1.46 -3.84
CA ILE A 220 -5.87 -0.80 -2.94
C ILE A 220 -5.27 -0.61 -1.54
N VAL A 221 -4.48 -1.57 -1.04
CA VAL A 221 -3.96 -1.52 0.34
C VAL A 221 -2.63 -0.76 0.42
N ASP A 222 -1.61 -1.23 -0.30
CA ASP A 222 -0.23 -0.79 -0.13
C ASP A 222 0.04 0.46 -0.98
N ASP A 223 -0.31 0.42 -2.27
CA ASP A 223 0.00 1.52 -3.18
C ASP A 223 -0.79 2.79 -2.82
N LEU A 224 -2.09 2.71 -2.50
CA LEU A 224 -2.86 3.89 -2.03
C LEU A 224 -2.29 4.50 -0.74
N SER A 225 -1.87 3.65 0.21
CA SER A 225 -1.26 4.13 1.45
C SER A 225 0.08 4.82 1.19
N SER A 226 0.94 4.21 0.37
CA SER A 226 2.22 4.78 0.00
C SER A 226 2.03 6.08 -0.77
N PHE A 227 1.03 6.15 -1.64
CA PHE A 227 0.72 7.32 -2.45
C PHE A 227 0.37 8.54 -1.60
N THR A 228 -0.60 8.43 -0.69
CA THR A 228 -1.06 9.60 0.09
C THR A 228 0.00 10.09 1.07
N SER A 229 0.71 9.17 1.74
CA SER A 229 1.77 9.52 2.68
C SER A 229 2.99 10.13 1.98
N THR A 230 3.46 9.49 0.91
CA THR A 230 4.66 9.95 0.19
C THR A 230 4.42 11.25 -0.56
N ALA A 231 3.24 11.42 -1.18
CA ALA A 231 2.89 12.67 -1.86
C ALA A 231 2.93 13.88 -0.91
N LEU A 232 2.28 13.77 0.26
CA LEU A 232 2.28 14.84 1.27
C LEU A 232 3.67 15.07 1.84
N SER A 233 4.35 14.01 2.27
CA SER A 233 5.69 14.09 2.84
C SER A 233 6.68 14.73 1.87
N PHE A 234 6.69 14.29 0.61
CA PHE A 234 7.61 14.82 -0.41
C PHE A 234 7.32 16.29 -0.74
N SER A 235 6.04 16.65 -0.91
CA SER A 235 5.65 18.04 -1.19
C SER A 235 6.10 19.00 -0.07
N LEU A 236 5.92 18.60 1.19
CA LEU A 236 6.32 19.39 2.35
C LEU A 236 7.84 19.41 2.55
N THR A 237 8.51 18.30 2.28
CA THR A 237 9.98 18.21 2.38
C THR A 237 10.63 19.11 1.33
N LEU A 238 10.14 19.10 0.09
CA LEU A 238 10.62 19.99 -0.97
C LEU A 238 10.31 21.46 -0.67
N PHE A 239 9.11 21.75 -0.16
CA PHE A 239 8.73 23.10 0.25
C PHE A 239 9.60 23.61 1.41
N ASN A 240 9.78 22.80 2.46
CA ASN A 240 10.63 23.15 3.59
C ASN A 240 12.06 23.41 3.14
N ALA A 241 12.64 22.52 2.32
CA ALA A 241 13.98 22.69 1.79
C ALA A 241 14.13 23.95 0.91
N ALA A 242 13.10 24.34 0.15
CA ALA A 242 13.13 25.58 -0.60
C ALA A 242 13.15 26.82 0.31
N VAL A 243 12.32 26.84 1.36
CA VAL A 243 12.26 27.96 2.32
C VAL A 243 13.52 28.02 3.18
N ASP A 244 14.01 26.87 3.65
CA ASP A 244 15.24 26.74 4.42
C ASP A 244 16.45 27.19 3.57
N LEU A 245 16.54 26.74 2.31
CA LEU A 245 17.60 27.15 1.39
C LEU A 245 17.58 28.67 1.19
N ILE A 246 16.42 29.30 0.98
CA ILE A 246 16.33 30.77 0.85
C ILE A 246 16.79 31.46 2.14
N SER A 247 16.29 31.01 3.29
CA SER A 247 16.52 31.65 4.59
C SER A 247 17.98 31.53 5.04
N PHE A 248 18.51 30.31 5.06
CA PHE A 248 19.88 30.06 5.52
C PHE A 248 20.93 30.49 4.50
N SER A 249 20.65 30.44 3.19
CA SER A 249 21.56 31.02 2.20
C SER A 249 21.68 32.53 2.39
N ASN A 250 20.59 33.23 2.68
CA ASN A 250 20.62 34.66 2.96
C ASN A 250 21.44 34.99 4.23
N ILE A 251 21.28 34.20 5.30
CA ILE A 251 22.09 34.33 6.53
C ILE A 251 23.58 34.13 6.22
N LEU A 252 23.93 33.04 5.53
CA LEU A 252 25.32 32.71 5.23
C LEU A 252 25.98 33.73 4.29
N TYR A 253 25.24 34.18 3.27
CA TYR A 253 25.69 35.21 2.34
C TYR A 253 25.92 36.54 3.04
N THR A 254 25.07 36.91 4.01
CA THR A 254 25.24 38.14 4.80
C THR A 254 26.47 38.07 5.71
N ILE A 255 26.80 36.89 6.26
CA ILE A 255 27.98 36.70 7.11
C ILE A 255 29.26 36.77 6.28
N TYR A 256 29.38 35.94 5.24
CA TYR A 256 30.58 35.85 4.42
C TYR A 256 30.29 35.25 3.03
N PRO A 257 30.09 36.07 1.98
CA PRO A 257 29.77 35.59 0.63
C PRO A 257 30.72 34.51 0.06
N PRO A 258 32.05 34.56 0.29
CA PRO A 258 32.95 33.50 -0.20
C PRO A 258 32.66 32.12 0.43
N LEU A 259 32.16 32.06 1.67
CA LEU A 259 31.78 30.79 2.31
C LEU A 259 30.61 30.12 1.60
N PHE A 260 29.68 30.89 1.05
CA PHE A 260 28.58 30.37 0.24
C PHE A 260 29.08 29.66 -1.03
N VAL A 261 30.12 30.20 -1.69
CA VAL A 261 30.73 29.54 -2.86
C VAL A 261 31.46 28.26 -2.46
N VAL A 262 32.21 28.28 -1.35
CA VAL A 262 32.87 27.09 -0.80
C VAL A 262 31.85 25.99 -0.49
N LEU A 263 30.71 26.35 0.09
CA LEU A 263 29.60 25.45 0.37
C LEU A 263 29.05 24.79 -0.91
N LEU A 264 28.82 25.55 -1.98
CA LEU A 264 28.34 24.99 -3.25
C LEU A 264 29.32 23.99 -3.84
N LEU A 265 30.61 24.33 -3.88
CA LEU A 265 31.66 23.42 -4.36
C LEU A 265 31.74 22.15 -3.51
N TYR A 266 31.67 22.31 -2.18
CA TYR A 266 31.69 21.21 -1.23
C TYR A 266 30.48 20.29 -1.41
N SER A 267 29.27 20.87 -1.51
CA SER A 267 28.01 20.16 -1.70
C SER A 267 27.95 19.37 -3.00
N ILE A 268 28.35 19.99 -4.12
CA ILE A 268 28.39 19.32 -5.42
C ILE A 268 29.40 18.16 -5.39
N GLY A 269 30.60 18.39 -4.86
CA GLY A 269 31.63 17.35 -4.73
C GLY A 269 31.16 16.17 -3.89
N GLY A 270 30.56 16.44 -2.72
CA GLY A 270 30.00 15.41 -1.84
C GLY A 270 28.89 14.60 -2.50
N THR A 271 28.01 15.27 -3.24
CA THR A 271 26.90 14.66 -4.00
C THR A 271 27.43 13.72 -5.08
N VAL A 272 28.38 14.18 -5.91
CA VAL A 272 28.95 13.37 -6.99
C VAL A 272 29.64 12.11 -6.45
N ILE A 273 30.43 12.23 -5.40
CA ILE A 273 31.11 11.08 -4.79
C ILE A 273 30.11 10.12 -4.14
N SER A 274 29.07 10.65 -3.48
CA SER A 274 28.01 9.83 -2.88
C SER A 274 27.25 9.02 -3.93
N ILE A 275 26.92 9.62 -5.08
CA ILE A 275 26.27 8.92 -6.19
C ILE A 275 27.20 7.82 -6.75
N PHE A 276 28.48 8.12 -6.91
CA PHE A 276 29.45 7.16 -7.42
C PHE A 276 29.59 5.92 -6.51
N LEU A 277 29.72 6.14 -5.19
CA LEU A 277 29.78 5.05 -4.19
C LEU A 277 28.42 4.35 -4.02
N GLY A 278 27.32 5.06 -4.25
CA GLY A 278 25.95 4.58 -4.10
C GLY A 278 25.43 3.69 -5.23
N LYS A 279 25.97 3.81 -6.45
CA LYS A 279 25.44 3.14 -7.65
C LYS A 279 25.32 1.61 -7.50
N GLY A 280 26.27 0.96 -6.83
CA GLY A 280 26.28 -0.49 -6.62
C GLY A 280 25.22 -0.99 -5.63
N LEU A 281 24.81 -0.16 -4.67
CA LEU A 281 23.86 -0.54 -3.61
C LEU A 281 22.47 -0.85 -4.16
N VAL A 282 22.01 -0.11 -5.17
CA VAL A 282 20.68 -0.30 -5.76
C VAL A 282 20.57 -1.70 -6.38
N THR A 283 21.59 -2.12 -7.12
CA THR A 283 21.61 -3.44 -7.78
C THR A 283 21.68 -4.56 -6.74
N LEU A 284 22.52 -4.41 -5.70
CA LEU A 284 22.63 -5.38 -4.62
C LEU A 284 21.33 -5.50 -3.81
N ASN A 285 20.63 -4.39 -3.58
CA ASN A 285 19.36 -4.39 -2.88
C ASN A 285 18.26 -5.11 -3.68
N PHE A 286 18.17 -4.84 -4.99
CA PHE A 286 17.27 -5.55 -5.88
C PHE A 286 17.55 -7.08 -5.91
N LEU A 287 18.83 -7.46 -6.03
CA LEU A 287 19.22 -8.87 -5.96
C LEU A 287 18.90 -9.50 -4.60
N GLN A 288 18.92 -8.72 -3.51
CA GLN A 288 18.56 -9.19 -2.19
C GLN A 288 17.09 -9.55 -2.11
N GLU A 289 16.20 -8.65 -2.54
CA GLU A 289 14.76 -8.88 -2.58
C GLU A 289 14.43 -10.12 -3.41
N LYS A 290 15.06 -10.28 -4.57
CA LYS A 290 14.89 -11.45 -5.43
C LYS A 290 15.33 -12.75 -4.75
N LYS A 291 16.55 -12.78 -4.20
CA LYS A 291 17.10 -13.99 -3.56
C LYS A 291 16.32 -14.39 -2.31
N GLU A 292 15.82 -13.41 -1.55
CA GLU A 292 14.96 -13.67 -0.39
C GLU A 292 13.58 -14.19 -0.83
N ALA A 293 13.00 -13.64 -1.91
CA ALA A 293 11.76 -14.16 -2.49
C ALA A 293 11.94 -15.62 -2.97
N ASP A 294 13.05 -15.95 -3.61
CA ASP A 294 13.37 -17.33 -4.04
C ASP A 294 13.47 -18.30 -2.84
N PHE A 295 14.03 -17.85 -1.73
CA PHE A 295 14.08 -18.61 -0.48
C PHE A 295 12.68 -18.81 0.12
N ARG A 296 11.89 -17.73 0.25
CA ARG A 296 10.49 -17.81 0.74
C ARG A 296 9.62 -18.71 -0.13
N TYR A 297 9.76 -18.61 -1.45
CA TYR A 297 9.07 -19.49 -2.40
C TYR A 297 9.45 -20.97 -2.17
N GLY A 298 10.71 -21.26 -1.85
CA GLY A 298 11.14 -22.60 -1.45
C GLY A 298 10.35 -23.13 -0.25
N LEU A 299 10.18 -22.32 0.80
CA LEU A 299 9.42 -22.70 1.99
C LEU A 299 7.92 -22.89 1.70
N VAL A 300 7.34 -22.02 0.87
CA VAL A 300 5.94 -22.16 0.43
C VAL A 300 5.74 -23.46 -0.33
N ARG A 301 6.66 -23.80 -1.24
CA ARG A 301 6.61 -25.07 -1.98
C ARG A 301 6.66 -26.28 -1.05
N VAL A 302 7.51 -26.26 -0.02
CA VAL A 302 7.56 -27.34 0.98
C VAL A 302 6.22 -27.46 1.71
N ARG A 303 5.61 -26.34 2.12
CA ARG A 303 4.30 -26.34 2.79
C ARG A 303 3.18 -26.88 1.89
N GLU A 304 3.13 -26.45 0.63
CA GLU A 304 2.09 -26.86 -0.33
C GLU A 304 2.21 -28.34 -0.72
N ASN A 305 3.41 -28.91 -0.65
CA ASN A 305 3.70 -30.29 -1.04
C ASN A 305 4.11 -31.15 0.16
N ALA A 306 3.77 -30.73 1.39
CA ALA A 306 4.23 -31.37 2.63
C ALA A 306 3.88 -32.86 2.69
N GLU A 307 2.67 -33.22 2.25
CA GLU A 307 2.20 -34.60 2.20
C GLU A 307 3.04 -35.44 1.23
N SER A 308 3.32 -34.92 0.03
CA SER A 308 4.16 -35.61 -0.95
C SER A 308 5.60 -35.77 -0.44
N ILE A 309 6.18 -34.72 0.13
CA ILE A 309 7.54 -34.76 0.70
C ILE A 309 7.63 -35.81 1.82
N ALA A 310 6.63 -35.84 2.71
CA ALA A 310 6.55 -36.82 3.80
C ALA A 310 6.35 -38.25 3.28
N PHE A 311 5.53 -38.45 2.23
CA PHE A 311 5.38 -39.77 1.60
C PHE A 311 6.68 -40.29 0.98
N TYR A 312 7.48 -39.41 0.38
CA TYR A 312 8.76 -39.78 -0.25
C TYR A 312 9.95 -39.81 0.72
N GLY A 313 9.81 -39.31 1.96
CA GLY A 313 10.94 -39.16 2.90
C GLY A 313 12.02 -38.21 2.37
N GLY A 314 11.61 -37.12 1.71
CA GLY A 314 12.49 -36.20 0.98
C GLY A 314 13.07 -35.05 1.79
N GLU A 315 12.93 -35.06 3.12
CA GLU A 315 13.19 -33.90 3.99
C GLU A 315 14.63 -33.38 3.90
N ASP A 316 15.63 -34.27 3.90
CA ASP A 316 17.05 -33.88 3.83
C ASP A 316 17.41 -33.20 2.49
N ASN A 317 16.80 -33.66 1.39
CA ASN A 317 17.00 -33.07 0.07
C ASN A 317 16.38 -31.67 0.00
N GLU A 318 15.17 -31.50 0.52
CA GLU A 318 14.51 -30.20 0.60
C GLU A 318 15.28 -29.23 1.52
N LEU A 319 15.82 -29.72 2.65
CA LEU A 319 16.69 -28.94 3.52
C LEU A 319 17.93 -28.42 2.78
N GLN A 320 18.61 -29.27 2.01
CA GLN A 320 19.80 -28.87 1.26
C GLN A 320 19.48 -27.81 0.19
N LEU A 321 18.36 -27.95 -0.53
CA LEU A 321 17.89 -26.97 -1.51
C LEU A 321 17.56 -25.62 -0.85
N LEU A 322 16.90 -25.64 0.30
CA LEU A 322 16.58 -24.43 1.07
C LEU A 322 17.85 -23.75 1.59
N LEU A 323 18.81 -24.50 2.11
CA LEU A 323 20.10 -23.98 2.57
C LEU A 323 20.89 -23.33 1.42
N GLN A 324 20.89 -23.92 0.22
CA GLN A 324 21.55 -23.32 -0.94
C GLN A 324 20.96 -21.95 -1.32
N ARG A 325 19.63 -21.83 -1.29
CA ARG A 325 18.93 -20.55 -1.55
C ARG A 325 19.22 -19.54 -0.45
N PHE A 326 19.19 -19.99 0.81
CA PHE A 326 19.55 -19.16 1.97
C PHE A 326 20.99 -18.62 1.86
N THR A 327 21.98 -19.47 1.56
CA THR A 327 23.38 -19.05 1.37
C THR A 327 23.50 -18.04 0.25
N SER A 328 22.80 -18.23 -0.87
CA SER A 328 22.81 -17.28 -1.99
C SER A 328 22.30 -15.89 -1.57
N ALA A 329 21.24 -15.84 -0.76
CA ALA A 329 20.71 -14.60 -0.19
C ALA A 329 21.66 -13.98 0.85
N PHE A 330 22.28 -14.80 1.69
CA PHE A 330 23.23 -14.37 2.71
C PHE A 330 24.51 -13.76 2.12
N GLU A 331 25.05 -14.35 1.05
CA GLU A 331 26.22 -13.82 0.34
C GLU A 331 25.94 -12.45 -0.29
N ASN A 332 24.75 -12.28 -0.89
CA ASN A 332 24.34 -10.99 -1.44
C ASN A 332 24.18 -9.93 -0.35
N LEU A 333 23.55 -10.30 0.77
CA LEU A 333 23.43 -9.42 1.93
C LEU A 333 24.80 -8.98 2.45
N THR A 334 25.77 -9.88 2.47
CA THR A 334 27.15 -9.57 2.87
C THR A 334 27.80 -8.54 1.93
N GLN A 335 27.62 -8.69 0.61
CA GLN A 335 28.09 -7.70 -0.37
C GLN A 335 27.39 -6.33 -0.19
N LEU A 336 26.08 -6.35 0.05
CA LEU A 336 25.29 -5.16 0.35
C LEU A 336 25.85 -4.44 1.59
N LEU A 337 26.14 -5.17 2.68
CA LEU A 337 26.73 -4.62 3.89
C LEU A 337 28.11 -3.99 3.65
N ILE A 338 28.97 -4.62 2.85
CA ILE A 338 30.29 -4.07 2.50
C ILE A 338 30.14 -2.76 1.70
N SER A 339 29.25 -2.75 0.70
CA SER A 339 29.00 -1.55 -0.10
C SER A 339 28.40 -0.43 0.75
N SER A 340 27.48 -0.76 1.66
CA SER A 340 26.85 0.19 2.58
C SER A 340 27.88 0.80 3.52
N ARG A 341 28.74 -0.04 4.13
CA ARG A 341 29.84 0.41 5.00
C ARG A 341 30.75 1.42 4.29
N ASN A 342 31.11 1.16 3.02
CA ASN A 342 31.99 2.07 2.26
C ASN A 342 31.31 3.42 2.01
N LEU A 343 30.01 3.43 1.68
CA LEU A 343 29.25 4.67 1.56
C LEU A 343 29.13 5.38 2.92
N GLU A 344 28.90 4.65 4.01
CA GLU A 344 28.83 5.19 5.37
C GLU A 344 30.17 5.80 5.82
N PHE A 345 31.31 5.23 5.45
CA PHE A 345 32.62 5.85 5.73
C PHE A 345 32.74 7.22 5.07
N PHE A 346 32.38 7.33 3.78
CA PHE A 346 32.44 8.59 3.07
C PHE A 346 31.43 9.60 3.64
N THR A 347 30.15 9.22 3.73
CA THR A 347 29.07 10.12 4.15
C THR A 347 29.23 10.60 5.59
N ASN A 348 29.69 9.76 6.52
CA ASN A 348 29.99 10.22 7.88
C ASN A 348 31.23 11.12 7.92
N GLY A 349 32.31 10.80 7.21
CA GLY A 349 33.49 11.66 7.12
C GLY A 349 33.15 13.04 6.54
N TYR A 350 32.37 13.05 5.46
CA TYR A 350 31.82 14.24 4.83
C TYR A 350 30.93 15.05 5.80
N ARG A 351 30.13 14.40 6.64
CA ARG A 351 29.30 15.08 7.65
C ARG A 351 30.13 15.72 8.76
N TYR A 352 31.21 15.09 9.21
CA TYR A 352 32.06 15.66 10.26
C TYR A 352 32.83 16.89 9.80
N LEU A 353 33.24 16.94 8.53
CA LEU A 353 33.91 18.12 7.96
C LEU A 353 33.02 19.37 7.99
N ILE A 354 31.69 19.24 7.99
CA ILE A 354 30.73 20.36 8.13
C ILE A 354 30.95 21.13 9.44
N GLN A 355 31.40 20.46 10.51
CA GLN A 355 31.62 21.13 11.79
C GLN A 355 32.86 22.03 11.79
N ILE A 356 33.87 21.70 10.97
CA ILE A 356 35.17 22.37 10.99
C ILE A 356 35.38 23.33 9.81
N VAL A 357 34.88 23.00 8.61
CA VAL A 357 35.12 23.80 7.40
C VAL A 357 34.58 25.23 7.52
N PRO A 358 33.32 25.47 7.94
CA PRO A 358 32.80 26.83 8.08
C PRO A 358 33.57 27.62 9.15
N ALA A 359 33.89 26.96 10.26
CA ALA A 359 34.66 27.56 11.34
C ALA A 359 36.07 27.94 10.88
N ALA A 360 36.78 27.08 10.15
CA ALA A 360 38.12 27.33 9.66
C ALA A 360 38.18 28.49 8.65
N VAL A 361 37.17 28.61 7.78
CA VAL A 361 37.08 29.69 6.78
C VAL A 361 36.78 31.04 7.45
N VAL A 362 35.92 31.04 8.48
CA VAL A 362 35.46 32.26 9.16
C VAL A 362 36.42 32.70 10.29
N ALA A 363 37.20 31.78 10.85
CA ALA A 363 38.11 32.03 11.98
C ALA A 363 39.09 33.21 11.79
N PRO A 364 39.73 33.42 10.61
CA PRO A 364 40.59 34.58 10.41
C PRO A 364 39.87 35.93 10.63
N MET A 365 38.57 36.01 10.30
CA MET A 365 37.79 37.23 10.55
C MET A 365 37.54 37.46 12.03
N TYR A 366 37.31 36.39 12.80
CA TYR A 366 37.17 36.45 14.25
C TYR A 366 38.47 36.91 14.92
N PHE A 367 39.61 36.32 14.55
CA PHE A 367 40.91 36.74 15.10
C PHE A 367 41.31 38.17 14.69
N SER A 368 40.78 38.67 13.58
CA SER A 368 40.94 40.09 13.18
C SER A 368 39.96 41.06 13.85
N GLY A 369 39.03 40.57 14.69
CA GLY A 369 38.02 41.37 15.39
C GLY A 369 36.87 41.88 14.52
N LYS A 370 36.70 41.36 13.29
CA LYS A 370 35.63 41.80 12.36
C LYS A 370 34.27 41.19 12.65
N ILE A 371 34.25 40.06 13.36
CA ILE A 371 33.05 39.30 13.72
C ILE A 371 33.18 38.80 15.14
N GLU A 372 32.05 38.49 15.77
CA GLU A 372 31.98 37.92 17.11
C GLU A 372 32.02 36.39 17.08
N PHE A 373 32.30 35.76 18.22
CA PHE A 373 32.47 34.30 18.33
C PHE A 373 31.20 33.53 17.92
N GLY A 374 30.02 34.05 18.25
CA GLY A 374 28.73 33.46 17.92
C GLY A 374 28.47 33.34 16.42
N VAL A 375 29.08 34.21 15.60
CA VAL A 375 28.97 34.17 14.13
C VAL A 375 29.59 32.88 13.56
N ILE A 376 30.59 32.30 14.24
CA ILE A 376 31.19 31.02 13.86
C ILE A 376 30.15 29.90 13.98
N ASN A 377 29.47 29.81 15.12
CA ASN A 377 28.40 28.82 15.34
C ASN A 377 27.22 29.05 14.39
N GLN A 378 26.86 30.31 14.14
CA GLN A 378 25.82 30.66 13.19
C GLN A 378 26.16 30.17 11.77
N SER A 379 27.42 30.32 11.36
CA SER A 379 27.92 29.87 10.06
C SER A 379 27.90 28.35 9.93
N VAL A 380 28.32 27.62 10.97
CA VAL A 380 28.27 26.14 11.00
C VAL A 380 26.83 25.64 10.89
N SER A 381 25.90 26.25 11.63
CA SER A 381 24.47 25.91 11.59
C SER A 381 23.87 26.18 10.20
N ALA A 382 24.05 27.38 9.65
CA ALA A 382 23.53 27.73 8.33
C ALA A 382 24.11 26.85 7.21
N PHE A 383 25.42 26.57 7.26
CA PHE A 383 26.09 25.66 6.32
C PHE A 383 25.50 24.24 6.40
N SER A 384 25.21 23.73 7.60
CA SER A 384 24.62 22.40 7.78
C SER A 384 23.19 22.31 7.24
N HIS A 385 22.36 23.35 7.43
CA HIS A 385 21.01 23.38 6.88
C HIS A 385 21.02 23.35 5.36
N ILE A 386 21.74 24.30 4.73
CA ILE A 386 21.83 24.39 3.26
C ILE A 386 22.36 23.08 2.66
N LEU A 387 23.40 22.50 3.27
CA LEU A 387 23.95 21.25 2.76
C LEU A 387 22.96 20.09 2.88
N GLY A 388 22.19 20.03 3.98
CA GLY A 388 21.09 19.09 4.14
C GLY A 388 20.03 19.23 3.04
N ASP A 389 19.62 20.47 2.75
CA ASP A 389 18.61 20.79 1.75
C ASP A 389 19.07 20.44 0.32
N VAL A 390 20.31 20.77 -0.04
CA VAL A 390 20.88 20.39 -1.35
C VAL A 390 21.05 18.89 -1.48
N SER A 391 21.36 18.20 -0.38
CA SER A 391 21.52 16.74 -0.37
C SER A 391 20.19 15.98 -0.33
N LEU A 392 19.05 16.66 -0.18
CA LEU A 392 17.72 16.07 -0.10
C LEU A 392 17.42 15.15 -1.29
N VAL A 393 17.77 15.57 -2.51
CA VAL A 393 17.53 14.77 -3.71
C VAL A 393 18.29 13.43 -3.67
N VAL A 394 19.51 13.44 -3.13
CA VAL A 394 20.33 12.24 -2.97
C VAL A 394 19.73 11.32 -1.90
N TYR A 395 19.34 11.88 -0.76
CA TYR A 395 18.73 11.10 0.33
C TYR A 395 17.40 10.48 -0.08
N GLN A 396 16.58 11.22 -0.85
CA GLN A 396 15.25 10.76 -1.23
C GLN A 396 15.21 10.01 -2.56
N PHE A 397 16.34 9.70 -3.18
CA PHE A 397 16.39 9.01 -4.48
C PHE A 397 15.58 7.70 -4.50
N GLN A 398 15.72 6.88 -3.45
CA GLN A 398 14.98 5.62 -3.33
C GLN A 398 13.47 5.87 -3.18
N ALA A 399 13.08 6.85 -2.35
CA ALA A 399 11.68 7.22 -2.16
C ALA A 399 11.06 7.77 -3.44
N ILE A 400 11.78 8.61 -4.19
CA ILE A 400 11.35 9.16 -5.50
C ILE A 400 11.14 8.02 -6.50
N SER A 401 12.09 7.09 -6.59
CA SER A 401 12.01 5.95 -7.50
C SER A 401 10.85 5.02 -7.16
N ALA A 402 10.68 4.68 -5.87
CA ALA A 402 9.56 3.86 -5.40
C ALA A 402 8.21 4.55 -5.63
N PHE A 403 8.12 5.85 -5.37
CA PHE A 403 6.91 6.62 -5.56
C PHE A 403 6.50 6.74 -7.03
N SER A 404 7.47 6.90 -7.94
CA SER A 404 7.23 6.85 -9.40
C SER A 404 6.52 5.55 -9.80
N ALA A 405 7.01 4.41 -9.32
CA ALA A 405 6.42 3.11 -9.61
C ALA A 405 4.99 2.98 -9.03
N VAL A 406 4.74 3.55 -7.84
CA VAL A 406 3.40 3.60 -7.23
C VAL A 406 2.44 4.45 -8.07
N ILE A 407 2.88 5.64 -8.53
CA ILE A 407 2.09 6.52 -9.41
C ILE A 407 1.71 5.78 -10.69
N ASP A 408 2.65 5.07 -11.32
CA ASP A 408 2.38 4.33 -12.54
C ASP A 408 1.37 3.22 -12.33
N ARG A 409 1.54 2.42 -11.28
CA ARG A 409 0.66 1.28 -10.97
C ARG A 409 -0.75 1.72 -10.60
N LEU A 410 -0.89 2.81 -9.86
CA LEU A 410 -2.21 3.39 -9.55
C LEU A 410 -2.84 4.08 -10.76
N GLY A 411 -2.05 4.76 -11.59
CA GLY A 411 -2.53 5.37 -12.83
C GLY A 411 -3.07 4.32 -13.81
N GLU A 412 -2.33 3.22 -13.99
CA GLU A 412 -2.78 2.08 -14.80
C GLU A 412 -4.04 1.42 -14.22
N PHE A 413 -4.10 1.22 -12.90
CA PHE A 413 -5.29 0.69 -12.24
C PHE A 413 -6.51 1.59 -12.45
N ASP A 414 -6.33 2.90 -12.31
CA ASP A 414 -7.38 3.89 -12.54
C ASP A 414 -7.88 3.91 -14.00
N ASP A 415 -6.97 3.83 -14.98
CA ASP A 415 -7.30 3.73 -16.41
C ASP A 415 -8.16 2.48 -16.71
N ILE A 416 -7.87 1.36 -16.05
CA ILE A 416 -8.61 0.10 -16.22
C ILE A 416 -9.99 0.16 -15.58
N LEU A 417 -10.10 0.81 -14.41
CA LEU A 417 -11.39 1.07 -13.77
C LEU A 417 -12.26 1.99 -14.64
N ASP A 418 -11.70 2.98 -15.31
CA ASP A 418 -12.43 3.87 -16.24
C ASP A 418 -12.83 3.17 -17.54
N SER A 419 -11.91 2.41 -18.15
CA SER A 419 -12.19 1.68 -19.40
C SER A 419 -13.27 0.61 -19.25
N SER A 420 -13.40 0.03 -18.05
CA SER A 420 -14.46 -0.93 -17.70
C SER A 420 -15.86 -0.29 -17.74
N ARG A 421 -15.94 1.04 -17.59
CA ARG A 421 -17.17 1.83 -17.65
C ARG A 421 -17.46 2.33 -19.07
N SER A 422 -16.43 2.79 -19.80
CA SER A 422 -16.59 3.34 -21.16
C SER A 422 -16.78 2.29 -22.26
N LYS A 423 -16.23 1.08 -22.10
CA LYS A 423 -16.47 -0.05 -23.03
C LYS A 423 -17.92 -0.54 -23.06
N SER A 424 -18.77 -0.06 -22.14
CA SER A 424 -20.22 -0.27 -22.25
C SER A 424 -20.86 0.52 -23.40
N LEU A 425 -20.14 1.46 -24.04
CA LEU A 425 -20.74 2.47 -24.93
C LEU A 425 -20.13 2.58 -26.34
N SER A 426 -19.03 1.90 -26.70
CA SER A 426 -18.24 2.35 -27.87
C SER A 426 -17.47 1.33 -28.72
N ASP A 427 -17.94 0.08 -28.88
CA ASP A 427 -17.48 -0.75 -30.02
C ASP A 427 -18.58 -1.69 -30.54
N PRO A 428 -18.82 -1.80 -31.86
CA PRO A 428 -19.77 -2.75 -32.45
C PRO A 428 -19.11 -4.13 -32.58
N MET A 429 -18.58 -4.67 -31.48
CA MET A 429 -18.17 -6.06 -31.42
C MET A 429 -19.39 -6.94 -31.13
N GLU A 430 -19.38 -8.15 -31.67
CA GLU A 430 -20.40 -9.17 -31.44
C GLU A 430 -20.56 -9.41 -29.93
N TYR A 431 -21.64 -8.89 -29.33
CA TYR A 431 -21.98 -9.12 -27.92
C TYR A 431 -23.21 -10.02 -27.81
N ILE A 432 -23.22 -10.81 -26.74
CA ILE A 432 -24.39 -11.60 -26.36
C ILE A 432 -25.40 -10.63 -25.72
N ASN A 433 -26.58 -10.50 -26.34
CA ASN A 433 -27.64 -9.64 -25.83
C ASN A 433 -28.43 -10.37 -24.74
N LEU A 434 -28.22 -10.00 -23.49
CA LEU A 434 -29.06 -10.43 -22.37
C LEU A 434 -30.24 -9.48 -22.19
N THR A 435 -31.46 -9.97 -22.36
CA THR A 435 -32.70 -9.21 -22.18
C THR A 435 -33.52 -9.83 -21.04
N TYR A 436 -34.05 -8.98 -20.17
CA TYR A 436 -35.04 -9.40 -19.17
C TYR A 436 -36.39 -8.83 -19.57
N SER A 437 -37.30 -9.68 -20.02
CA SER A 437 -38.66 -9.29 -20.37
C SER A 437 -39.59 -9.52 -19.18
N HIS A 438 -40.25 -8.46 -18.74
CA HIS A 438 -41.29 -8.58 -17.74
C HIS A 438 -42.56 -9.09 -18.38
N VAL A 439 -43.05 -10.22 -17.87
CA VAL A 439 -44.39 -10.69 -18.23
C VAL A 439 -45.37 -9.75 -17.52
N LYS A 440 -45.94 -8.78 -18.26
CA LYS A 440 -47.16 -8.11 -17.78
C LYS A 440 -48.21 -9.19 -17.71
N GLY A 441 -48.69 -9.51 -16.51
CA GLY A 441 -49.86 -10.36 -16.34
C GLY A 441 -50.96 -9.82 -17.26
N SER A 442 -51.26 -10.56 -18.32
CA SER A 442 -52.30 -10.19 -19.24
C SER A 442 -53.59 -10.30 -18.44
N GLN A 443 -54.19 -9.17 -18.05
CA GLN A 443 -55.60 -9.13 -17.71
C GLN A 443 -56.35 -9.43 -19.01
N VAL A 444 -56.51 -10.71 -19.31
CA VAL A 444 -57.46 -11.18 -20.31
C VAL A 444 -58.83 -10.91 -19.70
N LEU A 445 -59.50 -9.86 -20.18
CA LEU A 445 -60.94 -9.73 -20.04
C LEU A 445 -61.55 -10.93 -20.75
N ASP A 446 -62.22 -11.79 -19.98
CA ASP A 446 -62.90 -12.98 -20.46
C ASP A 446 -63.88 -12.61 -21.59
N SER A 447 -63.54 -12.99 -22.82
CA SER A 447 -64.48 -13.11 -23.93
C SER A 447 -64.67 -14.59 -24.24
N ASN A 448 -65.90 -15.02 -24.00
CA ASN A 448 -66.35 -16.41 -24.04
C ASN A 448 -66.05 -17.06 -25.40
N GLY A 449 -65.32 -18.18 -25.38
CA GLY A 449 -65.21 -19.08 -26.53
C GLY A 449 -63.86 -19.08 -27.26
N SER A 450 -62.75 -19.20 -26.54
CA SER A 450 -61.52 -19.75 -27.10
C SER A 450 -60.78 -20.54 -26.03
N THR A 451 -60.24 -21.70 -26.41
CA THR A 451 -59.44 -22.58 -25.55
C THR A 451 -58.32 -21.78 -24.87
N PRO A 452 -58.08 -21.95 -23.56
CA PRO A 452 -56.95 -21.29 -22.92
C PRO A 452 -55.66 -21.73 -23.65
N PRO A 453 -54.73 -20.82 -23.97
CA PRO A 453 -53.45 -21.23 -24.51
C PRO A 453 -52.78 -22.11 -23.45
N THR A 454 -52.69 -23.40 -23.76
CA THR A 454 -51.94 -24.41 -23.01
C THR A 454 -50.46 -24.23 -23.31
N THR A 455 -49.96 -23.02 -23.07
CA THR A 455 -48.54 -22.72 -23.20
C THR A 455 -48.09 -22.30 -21.81
N SER A 456 -47.40 -23.21 -21.14
CA SER A 456 -46.63 -22.89 -19.93
C SER A 456 -45.82 -21.62 -20.19
N PRO A 457 -45.79 -20.67 -19.24
CA PRO A 457 -45.07 -19.43 -19.46
C PRO A 457 -43.59 -19.76 -19.72
N ARG A 458 -43.05 -19.23 -20.82
CA ARG A 458 -41.61 -19.34 -21.13
C ARG A 458 -40.82 -18.67 -20.01
N LEU A 459 -39.75 -19.30 -19.54
CA LEU A 459 -38.86 -18.77 -18.51
C LEU A 459 -37.52 -18.30 -19.08
N LEU A 460 -36.98 -19.04 -20.05
CA LEU A 460 -35.71 -18.75 -20.72
C LEU A 460 -35.82 -19.05 -22.21
N ASP A 461 -35.34 -18.14 -23.04
CA ASP A 461 -35.21 -18.35 -24.49
C ASP A 461 -33.79 -17.97 -24.92
N VAL A 462 -33.09 -18.89 -25.59
CA VAL A 462 -31.74 -18.70 -26.12
C VAL A 462 -31.81 -18.88 -27.63
N GLU A 463 -31.38 -17.85 -28.37
CA GLU A 463 -31.43 -17.80 -29.83
C GLU A 463 -30.01 -17.65 -30.40
N SER A 464 -29.62 -18.58 -31.27
CA SER A 464 -28.38 -18.57 -32.07
C SER A 464 -27.10 -18.25 -31.28
N LEU A 465 -26.97 -18.81 -30.08
CA LEU A 465 -25.86 -18.55 -29.18
C LEU A 465 -24.57 -19.21 -29.67
N THR A 466 -23.59 -18.39 -30.01
CA THR A 466 -22.24 -18.77 -30.38
C THR A 466 -21.27 -18.21 -29.34
N LEU A 467 -20.59 -19.07 -28.58
CA LEU A 467 -19.64 -18.69 -27.53
C LEU A 467 -18.21 -18.85 -28.02
N LYS A 468 -17.39 -17.80 -27.84
CA LYS A 468 -15.96 -17.80 -28.16
C LYS A 468 -15.12 -17.59 -26.89
N THR A 469 -13.88 -18.07 -26.89
CA THR A 469 -12.92 -17.81 -25.80
C THR A 469 -12.41 -16.36 -25.84
N PRO A 470 -12.32 -15.64 -24.70
CA PRO A 470 -11.94 -14.23 -24.66
C PRO A 470 -10.55 -13.91 -25.22
N LYS A 471 -9.58 -14.83 -25.07
CA LYS A 471 -8.19 -14.62 -25.50
C LYS A 471 -7.88 -15.22 -26.87
N SER A 472 -8.33 -16.46 -27.14
CA SER A 472 -8.00 -17.19 -28.37
C SER A 472 -9.08 -17.13 -29.46
N ASN A 473 -10.23 -16.52 -29.19
CA ASN A 473 -11.40 -16.45 -30.08
C ASN A 473 -11.87 -17.83 -30.62
N SER A 474 -11.43 -18.92 -29.99
CA SER A 474 -11.83 -20.28 -30.33
C SER A 474 -13.29 -20.49 -29.98
N THR A 475 -14.04 -21.08 -30.92
CA THR A 475 -15.47 -21.32 -30.74
C THR A 475 -15.69 -22.53 -29.83
N LEU A 476 -16.40 -22.32 -28.72
CA LEU A 476 -16.77 -23.35 -27.75
C LEU A 476 -18.16 -23.93 -28.04
N VAL A 477 -19.09 -23.06 -28.42
CA VAL A 477 -20.49 -23.38 -28.73
C VAL A 477 -20.85 -22.62 -29.99
N ARG A 478 -21.59 -23.24 -30.92
CA ARG A 478 -21.98 -22.64 -32.20
C ARG A 478 -23.49 -22.75 -32.38
N ASP A 479 -24.14 -21.62 -32.63
CA ASP A 479 -25.55 -21.50 -33.03
C ASP A 479 -26.53 -22.31 -32.16
N LEU A 480 -26.34 -22.28 -30.84
CA LEU A 480 -27.18 -22.99 -29.89
C LEU A 480 -28.50 -22.24 -29.68
N SER A 481 -29.63 -22.92 -29.91
CA SER A 481 -30.96 -22.37 -29.63
C SER A 481 -31.81 -23.35 -28.82
N PHE A 482 -32.45 -22.88 -27.75
CA PHE A 482 -33.38 -23.65 -26.93
C PHE A 482 -34.26 -22.73 -26.09
N ALA A 483 -35.44 -23.22 -25.71
CA ALA A 483 -36.33 -22.56 -24.76
C ALA A 483 -36.60 -23.47 -23.56
N ILE A 484 -36.88 -22.88 -22.41
CA ILE A 484 -37.29 -23.56 -21.18
C ILE A 484 -38.60 -22.92 -20.72
N ASP A 485 -39.63 -23.74 -20.57
CA ASP A 485 -40.93 -23.33 -20.07
C ASP A 485 -41.08 -23.65 -18.57
N GLU A 486 -42.15 -23.14 -17.95
CA GLU A 486 -42.44 -23.44 -16.55
C GLU A 486 -42.53 -24.95 -16.30
N LYS A 487 -41.86 -25.42 -15.24
CA LYS A 487 -41.75 -26.83 -14.80
C LYS A 487 -40.85 -27.73 -15.68
N ASP A 488 -40.21 -27.19 -16.71
CA ASP A 488 -39.20 -27.92 -17.46
C ASP A 488 -37.93 -28.14 -16.64
N ASN A 489 -37.25 -29.26 -16.91
CA ASN A 489 -35.93 -29.57 -16.38
C ASN A 489 -34.96 -29.82 -17.53
N LEU A 490 -33.83 -29.10 -17.56
CA LEU A 490 -32.80 -29.23 -18.60
C LEU A 490 -31.50 -29.79 -18.01
N LEU A 491 -30.99 -30.88 -18.60
CA LEU A 491 -29.70 -31.48 -18.25
C LEU A 491 -28.66 -31.22 -19.35
N VAL A 492 -27.52 -30.60 -19.00
CA VAL A 492 -26.42 -30.33 -19.92
C VAL A 492 -25.25 -31.31 -19.68
N VAL A 493 -24.96 -32.16 -20.67
CA VAL A 493 -23.92 -33.20 -20.62
C VAL A 493 -22.87 -33.04 -21.73
N GLY A 494 -21.63 -33.50 -21.47
CA GLY A 494 -20.56 -33.51 -22.47
C GLY A 494 -19.16 -33.65 -21.85
N PRO A 495 -18.10 -33.85 -22.66
CA PRO A 495 -16.72 -34.03 -22.20
C PRO A 495 -16.16 -32.83 -21.41
N SER A 496 -15.16 -33.05 -20.55
CA SER A 496 -14.45 -31.95 -19.89
C SER A 496 -13.86 -30.97 -20.91
N GLY A 497 -14.02 -29.67 -20.69
CA GLY A 497 -13.58 -28.63 -21.63
C GLY A 497 -14.56 -28.29 -22.76
N SER A 498 -15.70 -28.98 -22.88
CA SER A 498 -16.70 -28.75 -23.94
C SER A 498 -17.51 -27.43 -23.83
N GLY A 499 -17.16 -26.51 -22.94
CA GLY A 499 -17.83 -25.22 -22.81
C GLY A 499 -19.07 -25.17 -21.89
N LYS A 500 -19.43 -26.24 -21.17
CA LYS A 500 -20.61 -26.28 -20.26
C LYS A 500 -20.61 -25.15 -19.22
N THR A 501 -19.51 -24.97 -18.51
CA THR A 501 -19.37 -23.90 -17.50
C THR A 501 -19.35 -22.52 -18.18
N SER A 502 -18.84 -22.42 -19.41
CA SER A 502 -18.86 -21.17 -20.18
C SER A 502 -20.28 -20.79 -20.60
N LEU A 503 -21.14 -21.77 -20.94
CA LEU A 503 -22.56 -21.55 -21.20
C LEU A 503 -23.27 -20.97 -19.96
N LEU A 504 -23.05 -21.57 -18.78
CA LEU A 504 -23.61 -21.04 -17.53
C LEU A 504 -23.11 -19.63 -17.21
N ARG A 505 -21.83 -19.32 -17.50
CA ARG A 505 -21.28 -17.96 -17.35
C ARG A 505 -21.91 -16.97 -18.33
N ALA A 506 -22.22 -17.40 -19.57
CA ALA A 506 -22.92 -16.56 -20.54
C ALA A 506 -24.36 -16.26 -20.08
N LEU A 507 -25.09 -17.27 -19.59
CA LEU A 507 -26.42 -17.09 -19.01
C LEU A 507 -26.41 -16.16 -17.78
N ALA A 508 -25.35 -16.20 -16.96
CA ALA A 508 -25.17 -15.31 -15.81
C ALA A 508 -24.71 -13.89 -16.18
N GLY A 509 -24.48 -13.60 -17.47
CA GLY A 509 -23.91 -12.33 -17.93
C GLY A 509 -22.45 -12.10 -17.51
N LEU A 510 -21.73 -13.16 -17.17
CA LEU A 510 -20.29 -13.15 -16.85
C LEU A 510 -19.41 -13.38 -18.07
N TRP A 511 -19.99 -13.81 -19.20
CA TRP A 511 -19.28 -14.07 -20.45
C TRP A 511 -20.01 -13.38 -21.59
N ASN A 512 -19.33 -12.47 -22.28
CA ASN A 512 -19.93 -11.62 -23.32
C ASN A 512 -19.29 -11.78 -24.70
N THR A 513 -18.27 -12.64 -24.85
CA THR A 513 -17.58 -12.87 -26.13
C THR A 513 -18.35 -13.87 -26.99
N GLY A 514 -19.03 -13.39 -28.04
CA GLY A 514 -19.84 -14.24 -28.91
C GLY A 514 -20.99 -13.54 -29.62
N LYS A 515 -21.88 -14.31 -30.26
CA LYS A 515 -23.15 -13.81 -30.81
C LYS A 515 -24.32 -14.54 -30.19
N GLY A 516 -25.47 -13.93 -30.20
CA GLY A 516 -26.74 -14.55 -29.82
C GLY A 516 -27.54 -13.69 -28.87
N LYS A 517 -28.76 -14.14 -28.59
CA LYS A 517 -29.69 -13.45 -27.71
C LYS A 517 -30.15 -14.41 -26.63
N ILE A 518 -30.18 -13.93 -25.40
CA ILE A 518 -30.63 -14.65 -24.21
C ILE A 518 -31.73 -13.81 -23.58
N THR A 519 -32.94 -14.36 -23.47
CA THR A 519 -34.11 -13.68 -22.92
C THR A 519 -34.58 -14.42 -21.68
N PHE A 520 -34.58 -13.74 -20.53
CA PHE A 520 -35.21 -14.24 -19.30
C PHE A 520 -36.58 -13.58 -19.15
N TYR A 521 -37.62 -14.40 -18.92
CA TYR A 521 -38.96 -13.93 -18.63
C TYR A 521 -39.18 -13.92 -17.13
N VAL A 522 -39.34 -12.75 -16.54
CA VAL A 522 -39.39 -12.57 -15.08
C VAL A 522 -40.70 -11.93 -14.66
N GLU A 523 -41.38 -12.55 -13.70
CA GLU A 523 -42.54 -11.96 -13.04
C GLU A 523 -42.14 -10.79 -12.15
N LYS A 524 -42.91 -9.71 -12.21
CA LYS A 524 -42.70 -8.54 -11.35
C LYS A 524 -42.95 -8.98 -9.90
N ALA A 525 -41.92 -8.93 -9.05
CA ALA A 525 -42.13 -9.05 -7.61
C ALA A 525 -43.11 -7.94 -7.20
N GLY A 526 -44.33 -8.33 -6.80
CA GLY A 526 -45.36 -7.40 -6.35
C GLY A 526 -44.84 -6.52 -5.23
N ASP A 527 -45.28 -5.26 -5.23
CA ASP A 527 -45.08 -4.33 -4.13
C ASP A 527 -45.42 -5.05 -2.82
N ALA A 528 -44.43 -5.16 -1.94
CA ALA A 528 -44.67 -5.57 -0.57
C ALA A 528 -45.68 -4.57 0.02
N GLN A 529 -46.81 -5.08 0.48
CA GLN A 529 -47.93 -4.34 1.06
C GLN A 529 -47.44 -3.16 1.92
N SER A 530 -47.74 -1.93 1.48
CA SER A 530 -47.79 -0.78 2.37
C SER A 530 -48.88 -1.02 3.41
N PRO A 531 -48.61 -0.87 4.72
CA PRO A 531 -49.64 -1.03 5.72
C PRO A 531 -50.70 0.06 5.53
N THR A 532 -51.95 -0.36 5.50
CA THR A 532 -53.13 0.48 5.55
C THR A 532 -53.04 1.53 6.66
N SER A 533 -53.08 2.80 6.29
CA SER A 533 -53.70 3.85 7.10
C SER A 533 -54.36 4.86 6.17
N SER A 534 -55.69 4.91 6.27
CA SER A 534 -56.58 5.91 5.71
C SER A 534 -56.25 7.32 6.19
N GLU A 535 -56.09 8.27 5.26
CA GLU A 535 -56.69 9.61 5.34
C GLU A 535 -56.51 10.38 4.01
N MET A 536 -57.58 11.04 3.57
CA MET A 536 -57.69 11.86 2.36
C MET A 536 -57.34 13.33 2.66
N ALA A 537 -56.55 13.99 1.80
CA ALA A 537 -56.70 15.40 1.38
C ALA A 537 -55.59 15.81 0.37
N PRO A 538 -55.78 16.85 -0.48
CA PRO A 538 -55.30 16.86 -1.86
C PRO A 538 -54.02 17.66 -2.15
N VAL A 539 -53.40 17.27 -3.26
CA VAL A 539 -52.55 17.98 -4.24
C VAL A 539 -52.22 19.47 -3.97
N GLU A 540 -50.93 19.78 -3.89
CA GLU A 540 -50.35 21.00 -4.46
C GLU A 540 -49.07 20.66 -5.24
N GLU A 541 -49.06 21.06 -6.51
CA GLU A 541 -47.90 21.06 -7.41
C GLU A 541 -46.83 22.03 -6.89
N ASN A 542 -45.58 21.58 -6.82
CA ASN A 542 -44.46 22.47 -7.07
C ASN A 542 -43.30 21.73 -7.72
N SER A 543 -43.10 22.09 -8.97
CA SER A 543 -41.98 21.79 -9.84
C SER A 543 -40.63 22.14 -9.22
N ALA A 544 -39.75 21.16 -9.10
CA ALA A 544 -38.31 21.39 -9.03
C ALA A 544 -37.59 20.28 -9.80
N ASN A 545 -37.00 20.66 -10.94
CA ASN A 545 -36.15 19.84 -11.78
C ASN A 545 -35.04 19.17 -10.96
N VAL A 546 -35.07 17.85 -10.86
CA VAL A 546 -33.93 17.04 -10.43
C VAL A 546 -33.62 16.07 -11.55
N ASN A 547 -32.39 16.22 -12.06
CA ASN A 547 -31.81 15.51 -13.19
C ASN A 547 -32.14 14.01 -13.19
N GLU A 548 -32.54 13.53 -14.36
CA GLU A 548 -32.56 12.12 -14.73
C GLU A 548 -31.21 11.47 -14.39
N GLU A 549 -31.19 10.70 -13.30
CA GLU A 549 -30.04 9.92 -12.88
C GLU A 549 -29.92 8.69 -13.80
N PHE A 550 -29.14 8.86 -14.86
CA PHE A 550 -28.71 7.79 -15.75
C PHE A 550 -27.99 6.68 -14.98
N GLY A 551 -28.59 5.48 -14.99
CA GLY A 551 -27.85 4.21 -15.01
C GLY A 551 -27.51 3.56 -13.67
N ARG A 552 -28.53 2.97 -13.01
CA ARG A 552 -28.33 1.75 -12.20
C ARG A 552 -28.85 0.53 -12.98
N PRO A 553 -28.01 -0.22 -13.72
CA PRO A 553 -28.45 -1.47 -14.29
C PRO A 553 -28.10 -2.64 -13.34
N ILE A 554 -29.09 -3.49 -13.06
CA ILE A 554 -28.92 -4.90 -12.63
C ILE A 554 -28.71 -5.17 -11.12
N ASN A 555 -29.57 -4.66 -10.23
CA ASN A 555 -29.80 -5.41 -8.98
C ASN A 555 -31.18 -5.31 -8.32
N SER A 556 -32.14 -4.54 -8.85
CA SER A 556 -33.54 -4.67 -8.40
C SER A 556 -34.28 -5.85 -9.05
N ASN A 557 -33.76 -6.39 -10.16
CA ASN A 557 -34.50 -7.32 -11.02
C ASN A 557 -34.01 -8.79 -10.97
N SER A 558 -33.10 -9.14 -10.06
CA SER A 558 -32.46 -10.47 -9.96
C SER A 558 -33.13 -11.45 -8.98
N LYS A 559 -34.27 -11.10 -8.36
CA LYS A 559 -34.92 -11.98 -7.35
C LYS A 559 -35.42 -13.33 -7.90
N SER A 560 -35.49 -13.53 -9.21
CA SER A 560 -36.11 -14.71 -9.84
C SER A 560 -35.13 -15.78 -10.35
N VAL A 561 -33.83 -15.49 -10.47
CA VAL A 561 -32.84 -16.43 -11.04
C VAL A 561 -31.64 -16.55 -10.10
N PHE A 562 -31.33 -17.77 -9.68
CA PHE A 562 -30.20 -18.05 -8.80
C PHE A 562 -29.14 -18.92 -9.51
N PHE A 563 -27.87 -18.53 -9.38
CA PHE A 563 -26.74 -19.29 -9.93
C PHE A 563 -25.93 -19.91 -8.79
N LEU A 564 -25.65 -21.21 -8.91
CA LEU A 564 -24.82 -21.95 -7.96
C LEU A 564 -23.43 -22.20 -8.54
N PRO A 565 -22.34 -21.80 -7.86
CA PRO A 565 -20.98 -22.08 -8.32
C PRO A 565 -20.62 -23.56 -8.10
N GLN A 566 -19.73 -24.08 -8.94
CA GLN A 566 -19.23 -25.47 -8.82
C GLN A 566 -18.42 -25.70 -7.53
N ARG A 567 -17.68 -24.68 -7.09
CA ARG A 567 -17.00 -24.69 -5.79
C ARG A 567 -17.82 -23.85 -4.82
N PRO A 568 -18.14 -24.38 -3.63
CA PRO A 568 -18.89 -23.61 -2.64
C PRO A 568 -18.09 -22.36 -2.25
N TYR A 569 -18.77 -21.23 -2.15
CA TYR A 569 -18.21 -19.99 -1.62
C TYR A 569 -18.75 -19.75 -0.22
N MET A 570 -17.83 -19.51 0.72
CA MET A 570 -18.14 -19.28 2.13
C MET A 570 -17.72 -17.85 2.46
N VAL A 571 -18.69 -17.03 2.86
CA VAL A 571 -18.40 -15.65 3.29
C VAL A 571 -17.66 -15.70 4.63
N LEU A 572 -16.68 -14.81 4.79
CA LEU A 572 -16.02 -14.57 6.08
C LEU A 572 -17.01 -13.84 7.00
N GLY A 573 -17.64 -14.58 7.91
CA GLY A 573 -18.66 -14.04 8.82
C GLY A 573 -19.27 -15.11 9.72
N SER A 574 -20.39 -14.76 10.34
CA SER A 574 -21.18 -15.71 11.12
C SER A 574 -21.89 -16.73 10.22
N LEU A 575 -22.26 -17.88 10.78
CA LEU A 575 -23.09 -18.86 10.09
C LEU A 575 -24.41 -18.24 9.59
N ARG A 576 -24.99 -17.29 10.35
CA ARG A 576 -26.18 -16.54 9.94
C ARG A 576 -25.93 -15.73 8.66
N GLN A 577 -24.83 -14.98 8.60
CA GLN A 577 -24.47 -14.22 7.38
C GLN A 577 -24.23 -15.16 6.21
N GLN A 578 -23.60 -16.31 6.44
CA GLN A 578 -23.38 -17.30 5.40
C GLN A 578 -24.68 -17.88 4.84
N LEU A 579 -25.67 -18.17 5.69
CA LEU A 579 -26.99 -18.67 5.29
C LEU A 579 -27.85 -17.59 4.59
N LEU A 580 -27.62 -16.31 4.89
CA LEU A 580 -28.39 -15.19 4.34
C LEU A 580 -27.73 -14.55 3.10
N TYR A 581 -26.59 -15.04 2.62
CA TYR A 581 -25.96 -14.53 1.39
C TYR A 581 -26.85 -14.84 0.17
N PRO A 582 -27.12 -13.88 -0.74
CA PRO A 582 -26.60 -12.51 -0.87
C PRO A 582 -27.55 -11.41 -0.36
N THR A 583 -28.57 -11.75 0.44
CA THR A 583 -29.70 -10.87 0.77
C THR A 583 -29.64 -10.23 2.15
N TRP A 584 -28.57 -10.41 2.93
CA TRP A 584 -28.51 -9.76 4.23
C TRP A 584 -28.44 -8.24 4.06
N THR A 585 -29.47 -7.55 4.56
CA THR A 585 -29.41 -6.13 4.90
C THR A 585 -29.24 -6.07 6.40
N GLU A 586 -28.24 -5.33 6.89
CA GLU A 586 -28.23 -4.95 8.30
C GLU A 586 -29.49 -4.10 8.53
N GLU A 587 -30.49 -4.65 9.21
CA GLU A 587 -31.46 -3.80 9.89
C GLU A 587 -30.66 -2.90 10.82
N VAL A 588 -30.77 -1.61 10.54
CA VAL A 588 -30.14 -0.52 11.26
C VAL A 588 -30.42 -0.67 12.75
N VAL A 589 -29.45 -1.18 13.51
CA VAL A 589 -29.37 -0.94 14.94
C VAL A 589 -28.89 0.49 15.12
N VAL A 590 -29.79 1.46 14.90
CA VAL A 590 -29.69 2.76 15.57
C VAL A 590 -30.25 2.52 16.97
N SER A 591 -29.40 1.98 17.84
CA SER A 591 -29.53 2.22 19.26
C SER A 591 -28.45 3.23 19.63
N ASP A 592 -28.90 4.45 19.90
CA ASP A 592 -28.20 5.56 20.52
C ASP A 592 -26.79 5.24 21.06
N THR A 593 -25.78 5.48 20.21
CA THR A 593 -24.48 5.91 20.69
C THR A 593 -24.08 7.12 19.87
N THR A 594 -24.30 8.29 20.48
CA THR A 594 -23.57 9.55 20.29
C THR A 594 -22.91 9.76 18.92
N LYS A 595 -23.39 10.81 18.23
CA LYS A 595 -22.68 11.66 17.25
C LYS A 595 -21.21 11.25 17.03
N PRO A 596 -20.73 11.05 15.78
CA PRO A 596 -19.31 11.23 15.54
C PRO A 596 -19.05 12.72 15.79
N GLY A 597 -18.60 13.02 17.00
CA GLY A 597 -18.02 14.31 17.31
C GLY A 597 -16.94 14.58 16.27
N GLY A 598 -16.88 15.83 15.80
CA GLY A 598 -15.60 16.38 15.43
C GLY A 598 -14.57 16.08 16.52
N ILE A 599 -13.30 16.08 16.14
CA ILE A 599 -12.11 15.50 16.80
C ILE A 599 -11.85 14.11 16.16
N PHE A 600 -11.02 14.03 15.11
CA PHE A 600 -9.57 14.27 15.16
C PHE A 600 -8.99 14.76 13.83
#